data_AF-A0A368GAH4-F1
#
_entry.id   AF-A0A368GAH4-F1
#
_cell.length_a   1.000
_cell.length_b   1.000
_cell.length_c   1.000
_cell.angle_alpha   90.00
_cell.angle_beta   90.00
_cell.angle_gamma   90.00
#
_symmetry.space_group_name_H-M   'P 1'
#
loop_
_entity.id
_entity.type
_entity.pdbx_description
1 polymer ?
#
loop_
_entity_poly.entity_id
_entity_poly.type
_entity_poly.pdbx_seq_one_letter_code
_entity_poly.pdbx_strand_id
1 'polypeptide(L)'
;MQLLIFLSLIASSLAFLGFGTKQSVAVSGRLICDGKPAAGVKVKLYEKEAILDVKMAEGKTNKNGEFYLSGYKTEISTIDPKVNIYHKCNHKGVSFLGLLHNSPSRPSGREITDLLPKVRHHHPG
;
A
#
# COMPACT_ATOMS: atom_id res chain seq x y z
N MET A 1 1.12 49.87 2.15
CA MET A 1 0.15 49.09 2.95
C MET A 1 -0.34 47.84 2.21
N GLN A 2 -0.90 47.95 0.99
CA GLN A 2 -1.40 46.79 0.24
C GLN A 2 -0.34 45.73 -0.13
N LEU A 3 0.90 46.14 -0.49
CA LEU A 3 1.98 45.21 -0.82
C LEU A 3 2.41 44.34 0.38
N LEU A 4 2.42 44.92 1.58
CA LEU A 4 2.77 44.20 2.82
C LEU A 4 1.68 43.20 3.22
N ILE A 5 0.41 43.51 2.93
CA ILE A 5 -0.73 42.61 3.15
C ILE A 5 -0.68 41.42 2.16
N PHE A 6 -0.32 41.66 0.89
CA PHE A 6 -0.13 40.57 -0.06
C PHE A 6 1.05 39.67 0.32
N LEU A 7 2.17 40.25 0.78
CA LEU A 7 3.33 39.47 1.24
C LEU A 7 3.01 38.62 2.48
N SER A 8 2.22 39.14 3.42
CA SER A 8 1.82 38.41 4.63
C SER A 8 0.82 37.29 4.33
N LEU A 9 -0.10 37.50 3.38
CA LEU A 9 -1.04 36.48 2.91
C LEU A 9 -0.32 35.33 2.18
N ILE A 10 0.70 35.64 1.37
CA ILE A 10 1.54 34.64 0.70
C ILE A 10 2.41 33.89 1.73
N ALA A 11 3.00 34.58 2.71
CA ALA A 11 3.77 33.93 3.77
C ALA A 11 2.90 33.00 4.64
N SER A 12 1.67 33.41 4.93
CA SER A 12 0.72 32.59 5.71
C SER A 12 0.23 31.37 4.94
N SER A 13 0.06 31.46 3.61
CA SER A 13 -0.39 30.33 2.80
C SER A 13 0.67 29.24 2.65
N LEU A 14 1.96 29.59 2.63
CA LEU A 14 3.05 28.59 2.64
C LEU A 14 3.17 27.83 3.97
N ALA A 15 2.71 28.42 5.09
CA ALA A 15 2.76 27.78 6.41
C ALA A 15 1.79 26.58 6.55
N PHE A 16 0.77 26.48 5.68
CA PHE A 16 -0.21 25.38 5.73
C PHE A 16 0.27 24.06 5.11
N LEU A 17 1.34 24.07 4.30
CA LEU A 17 1.82 22.88 3.60
C LEU A 17 2.60 21.87 4.49
N GLY A 18 2.66 22.09 5.80
CA GLY A 18 3.46 21.25 6.72
C GLY A 18 2.85 20.98 8.09
N PHE A 19 1.54 21.19 8.28
CA PHE A 19 0.89 20.90 9.56
C PHE A 19 0.73 19.39 9.80
N GLY A 20 1.10 18.93 10.99
CA GLY A 20 0.96 17.53 11.41
C GLY A 20 2.26 16.95 11.97
N THR A 21 2.20 15.68 12.36
CA THR A 21 3.37 14.91 12.81
C THR A 21 3.80 13.94 11.73
N LYS A 22 5.13 13.81 11.53
CA LYS A 22 5.67 12.81 10.60
C LYS A 22 5.54 11.42 11.20
N GLN A 23 4.68 10.58 10.68
CA GLN A 23 4.51 9.21 11.15
C GLN A 23 5.09 8.23 10.14
N SER A 24 5.67 7.13 10.62
CA SER A 24 6.27 6.11 9.76
C SER A 24 5.72 4.73 10.06
N VAL A 25 5.63 3.90 9.03
CA VAL A 25 5.23 2.50 9.14
C VAL A 25 6.19 1.60 8.36
N ALA A 26 6.43 0.41 8.88
CA ALA A 26 7.07 -0.66 8.16
C ALA A 26 6.16 -1.89 8.11
N VAL A 27 6.11 -2.55 6.95
CA VAL A 27 5.38 -3.78 6.70
C VAL A 27 6.33 -4.82 6.11
N SER A 28 6.23 -6.04 6.61
CA SER A 28 6.99 -7.18 6.08
C SER A 28 6.16 -8.44 6.13
N GLY A 29 6.42 -9.36 5.21
CA GLY A 29 5.68 -10.61 5.10
C GLY A 29 6.33 -11.55 4.08
N ARG A 30 5.71 -12.72 3.91
CA ARG A 30 6.14 -13.74 2.96
C ARG A 30 4.94 -14.27 2.19
N LEU A 31 4.99 -14.20 0.87
CA LEU A 31 3.93 -14.63 -0.02
C LEU A 31 4.18 -16.06 -0.50
N ILE A 32 3.19 -16.92 -0.31
CA ILE A 32 3.17 -18.31 -0.78
C ILE A 32 2.06 -18.49 -1.81
N CYS A 33 2.33 -19.23 -2.88
CA CYS A 33 1.39 -19.60 -3.93
C CYS A 33 1.51 -21.10 -4.17
N ASP A 34 0.43 -21.86 -3.98
CA ASP A 34 0.39 -23.32 -4.14
C ASP A 34 1.54 -24.05 -3.41
N GLY A 35 1.78 -23.65 -2.16
CA GLY A 35 2.85 -24.20 -1.32
C GLY A 35 4.28 -23.75 -1.69
N LYS A 36 4.44 -22.91 -2.71
CA LYS A 36 5.75 -22.42 -3.18
C LYS A 36 5.93 -20.92 -2.90
N PRO A 37 7.16 -20.45 -2.60
CA PRO A 37 7.46 -19.03 -2.53
C PRO A 37 7.04 -18.25 -3.78
N ALA A 38 6.24 -17.20 -3.61
CA ALA A 38 5.80 -16.36 -4.71
C ALA A 38 6.81 -15.22 -4.93
N ALA A 39 7.85 -15.49 -5.71
CA ALA A 39 8.90 -14.53 -6.03
C ALA A 39 8.47 -13.48 -7.08
N GLY A 40 9.02 -12.27 -7.00
CA GLY A 40 8.80 -11.20 -7.99
C GLY A 40 7.40 -10.57 -7.97
N VAL A 41 6.56 -10.90 -6.97
CA VAL A 41 5.23 -10.32 -6.79
C VAL A 41 5.35 -8.87 -6.39
N LYS A 42 4.66 -7.97 -7.08
CA LYS A 42 4.68 -6.53 -6.76
C LYS A 42 3.82 -6.28 -5.53
N VAL A 43 4.40 -5.57 -4.56
CA VAL A 43 3.74 -5.14 -3.32
C VAL A 43 3.85 -3.62 -3.22
N LYS A 44 2.78 -2.95 -2.82
CA LYS A 44 2.75 -1.51 -2.63
C LYS A 44 2.14 -1.17 -1.28
N LEU A 45 2.75 -0.19 -0.61
CA LEU A 45 2.27 0.40 0.62
C LEU A 45 1.66 1.77 0.29
N TYR A 46 0.41 1.95 0.70
CA TYR A 46 -0.38 3.16 0.51
C TYR A 46 -0.83 3.71 1.86
N GLU A 47 -1.03 5.02 1.90
CA GLU A 47 -1.86 5.68 2.91
C GLU A 47 -3.27 5.82 2.35
N LYS A 48 -4.27 5.41 3.12
CA LYS A 48 -5.67 5.55 2.72
C LYS A 48 -6.12 7.00 2.85
N GLU A 49 -6.77 7.51 1.82
CA GLU A 49 -7.23 8.89 1.78
C GLU A 49 -8.68 8.97 1.34
N ALA A 50 -9.34 10.09 1.63
CA ALA A 50 -10.75 10.26 1.30
C ALA A 50 -11.02 10.25 -0.23
N ILE A 51 -10.06 10.75 -1.02
CA ILE A 51 -10.20 10.90 -2.48
C ILE A 51 -9.31 9.89 -3.21
N LEU A 52 -8.01 9.89 -2.93
CA LEU A 52 -7.05 9.05 -3.64
C LEU A 52 -5.92 8.59 -2.72
N ASP A 53 -5.83 7.27 -2.54
CA ASP A 53 -4.75 6.63 -1.77
C ASP A 53 -3.37 7.12 -2.23
N VAL A 54 -2.54 7.54 -1.28
CA VAL A 54 -1.19 8.08 -1.55
C VAL A 54 -0.16 6.96 -1.42
N LYS A 55 0.63 6.73 -2.48
CA LYS A 55 1.67 5.70 -2.46
C LYS A 55 2.84 6.13 -1.56
N MET A 56 3.12 5.33 -0.54
CA MET A 56 4.27 5.55 0.35
C MET A 56 5.52 4.77 -0.09
N ALA A 57 5.34 3.50 -0.50
CA ALA A 57 6.45 2.65 -0.94
C ALA A 57 6.00 1.57 -1.92
N GLU A 58 6.94 1.03 -2.70
CA GLU A 58 6.71 -0.15 -3.53
C GLU A 58 7.94 -1.05 -3.59
N GLY A 59 7.71 -2.32 -3.86
CA GLY A 59 8.77 -3.30 -4.03
C GLY A 59 8.27 -4.59 -4.64
N LYS A 60 9.15 -5.59 -4.67
CA LYS A 60 8.82 -6.94 -5.11
C LYS A 60 9.32 -7.96 -4.10
N THR A 61 8.63 -9.09 -3.99
CA THR A 61 9.10 -10.21 -3.19
C THR A 61 10.40 -10.80 -3.74
N ASN A 62 11.27 -11.25 -2.83
CA ASN A 62 12.52 -11.94 -3.17
C ASN A 62 12.27 -13.41 -3.58
N LYS A 63 13.35 -14.17 -3.83
CA LYS A 63 13.30 -15.61 -4.17
C LYS A 63 12.60 -16.50 -3.13
N ASN A 64 12.56 -16.07 -1.87
CA ASN A 64 11.89 -16.75 -0.76
C ASN A 64 10.42 -16.29 -0.59
N GLY A 65 9.94 -15.39 -1.44
CA GLY A 65 8.60 -14.80 -1.36
C GLY A 65 8.50 -13.67 -0.33
N GLU A 66 9.61 -13.24 0.27
CA GLU A 66 9.63 -12.25 1.35
C GLU A 66 9.67 -10.82 0.80
N PHE A 67 9.02 -9.89 1.50
CA PHE A 67 9.09 -8.46 1.23
C PHE A 67 9.24 -7.66 2.53
N TYR A 68 9.81 -6.47 2.38
CA TYR A 68 9.88 -5.44 3.42
C TYR A 68 9.65 -4.09 2.73
N LEU A 69 8.69 -3.30 3.21
CA LEU A 69 8.44 -1.94 2.77
C LEU A 69 8.35 -1.02 3.98
N SER A 70 8.87 0.19 3.87
CA SER A 70 8.69 1.23 4.87
C SER A 70 8.37 2.55 4.19
N GLY A 71 7.50 3.32 4.82
CA GLY A 71 7.04 4.60 4.31
C GLY A 71 6.70 5.55 5.45
N TYR A 72 6.51 6.82 5.11
CA TYR A 72 6.11 7.84 6.06
C TYR A 72 5.17 8.85 5.40
N LYS A 73 4.44 9.57 6.25
CA LYS A 73 3.65 10.72 5.84
C LYS A 73 3.55 11.71 6.99
N THR A 74 3.38 12.99 6.67
CA THR A 74 3.08 14.03 7.66
C THR A 74 1.57 14.21 7.69
N GLU A 75 0.96 13.89 8.82
CA GLU A 75 -0.48 14.02 9.04
C GLU A 75 -0.79 14.52 10.45
N ILE A 76 -1.92 15.23 10.58
CA ILE A 76 -2.47 15.62 11.89
C ILE A 76 -3.11 14.41 12.56
N SER A 77 -3.79 13.56 11.78
CA SER A 77 -4.35 12.26 12.18
C SER A 77 -3.30 11.16 12.18
N THR A 78 -3.67 9.99 12.69
CA THR A 78 -2.87 8.77 12.51
C THR A 78 -2.94 8.26 11.08
N ILE A 79 -1.79 7.82 10.54
CA ILE A 79 -1.73 7.15 9.23
C ILE A 79 -2.55 5.82 9.23
N ASP A 80 -3.27 5.55 8.14
CA ASP A 80 -4.05 4.34 7.83
C ASP A 80 -3.37 3.53 6.69
N PRO A 81 -2.33 2.73 7.03
CA PRO A 81 -1.53 2.03 6.05
C PRO A 81 -2.28 0.85 5.40
N LYS A 82 -2.24 0.80 4.07
CA LYS A 82 -2.87 -0.22 3.23
C LYS A 82 -1.83 -0.91 2.33
N VAL A 83 -1.80 -2.24 2.34
CA VAL A 83 -0.91 -3.04 1.48
C VAL A 83 -1.70 -3.61 0.30
N ASN A 84 -1.25 -3.32 -0.92
CA ASN A 84 -1.78 -3.89 -2.15
C ASN A 84 -0.79 -4.89 -2.75
N ILE A 85 -1.23 -6.12 -2.97
CA ILE A 85 -0.43 -7.21 -3.55
C ILE A 85 -0.93 -7.52 -4.96
N TYR A 86 -0.03 -7.45 -5.94
CA TYR A 86 -0.36 -7.64 -7.36
C TYR A 86 0.24 -8.94 -7.88
N HIS A 87 -0.58 -9.99 -7.95
CA HIS A 87 -0.17 -11.34 -8.35
C HIS A 87 -1.14 -11.97 -9.37
N LYS A 88 -0.64 -12.97 -10.10
CA LYS A 88 -1.44 -13.84 -10.97
C LYS A 88 -1.59 -15.26 -10.41
N CYS A 89 -1.15 -15.51 -9.17
CA CYS A 89 -1.33 -16.82 -8.52
C CYS A 89 -2.80 -17.26 -8.61
N ASN A 90 -3.02 -18.50 -9.04
CA ASN A 90 -4.35 -19.09 -9.23
C ASN A 90 -5.30 -18.28 -10.13
N HIS A 91 -4.76 -17.40 -10.99
CA HIS A 91 -5.54 -16.72 -12.02
C HIS A 91 -5.69 -17.64 -13.23
N LYS A 92 -6.75 -18.44 -13.26
CA LYS A 92 -7.24 -18.98 -14.51
C LYS A 92 -7.92 -17.81 -15.23
N GLY A 93 -7.30 -17.30 -16.30
CA GLY A 93 -7.96 -16.33 -17.17
C GLY A 93 -9.31 -16.90 -17.61
N VAL A 94 -10.32 -16.05 -17.74
CA VAL A 94 -11.64 -16.48 -18.23
C VAL A 94 -11.44 -16.88 -19.69
N SER A 95 -11.17 -18.16 -19.95
CA SER A 95 -11.24 -18.69 -21.31
C SER A 95 -12.71 -18.82 -21.64
N PHE A 96 -13.12 -18.36 -22.83
CA PHE A 96 -14.49 -18.55 -23.32
C PHE A 96 -14.92 -20.03 -23.28
N LEU A 97 -13.96 -20.96 -23.36
CA LEU A 97 -14.15 -22.41 -23.25
C LEU A 97 -14.53 -22.87 -21.83
N GLY A 98 -14.14 -22.14 -20.78
CA GLY A 98 -14.46 -22.43 -19.38
C GLY A 98 -15.90 -22.10 -18.97
N LEU A 99 -16.67 -21.39 -19.82
CA LEU A 99 -18.10 -21.16 -19.61
C LEU A 99 -18.97 -22.36 -20.03
N LEU A 100 -18.41 -23.27 -20.84
CA LEU A 100 -19.12 -24.49 -21.30
C LEU A 100 -18.97 -25.66 -20.32
N HIS A 101 -17.89 -25.69 -19.54
CA HIS A 101 -17.75 -26.62 -18.43
C HIS A 101 -18.17 -25.89 -17.15
N ASN A 102 -19.18 -26.40 -16.42
CA ASN A 102 -19.54 -25.98 -15.06
C ASN A 102 -18.40 -26.27 -14.04
N SER A 103 -17.18 -25.80 -14.30
CA SER A 103 -16.12 -25.73 -13.32
C SER A 103 -16.40 -24.52 -12.43
N PRO A 104 -16.43 -24.66 -11.10
CA PRO A 104 -16.69 -23.54 -10.20
C PRO A 104 -15.64 -22.46 -10.45
N SER A 105 -16.08 -21.32 -10.99
CA SER A 105 -15.30 -20.09 -11.00
C SER A 105 -15.18 -19.62 -9.53
N ARG A 106 -14.20 -20.16 -8.80
CA ARG A 106 -13.91 -19.77 -7.40
C ARG A 106 -13.88 -18.23 -7.30
N PRO A 107 -14.83 -17.60 -6.59
CA PRO A 107 -14.86 -16.15 -6.48
C PRO A 107 -13.91 -15.66 -5.37
N SER A 108 -13.24 -14.54 -5.69
CA SER A 108 -12.58 -13.55 -4.80
C SER A 108 -12.06 -14.00 -3.43
N GLY A 109 -10.92 -14.71 -3.45
CA GLY A 109 -10.14 -15.04 -2.25
C GLY A 109 -8.94 -15.89 -2.65
N ARG A 110 -8.10 -15.39 -3.55
CA ARG A 110 -6.96 -16.15 -4.11
C ARG A 110 -5.81 -16.09 -3.12
N GLU A 111 -5.92 -16.96 -2.13
CA GLU A 111 -5.12 -17.01 -0.90
C GLU A 111 -3.63 -17.16 -1.18
N ILE A 112 -2.94 -16.03 -1.20
CA ILE A 112 -1.64 -15.98 -0.55
C ILE A 112 -1.95 -16.23 0.92
N THR A 113 -1.42 -17.32 1.50
CA THR A 113 -1.52 -17.56 2.94
C THR A 113 -0.63 -16.54 3.64
N ASP A 114 -1.17 -15.35 3.87
CA ASP A 114 -0.51 -14.28 4.59
C ASP A 114 -0.26 -14.75 6.03
N LEU A 115 0.99 -14.99 6.38
CA LEU A 115 1.40 -14.61 7.72
C LEU A 115 1.25 -13.10 7.75
N LEU A 116 0.16 -12.64 8.39
CA LEU A 116 -0.26 -11.24 8.52
C LEU A 116 0.95 -10.30 8.47
N PRO A 117 0.96 -9.29 7.58
CA PRO A 117 2.09 -8.38 7.50
C PRO A 117 2.37 -7.81 8.89
N LYS A 118 3.60 -7.98 9.37
CA LYS A 118 4.00 -7.39 10.66
C LYS A 118 4.08 -5.89 10.45
N VAL A 119 3.05 -5.19 10.91
CA VAL A 119 2.99 -3.73 10.91
C VAL A 119 3.73 -3.20 12.13
N ARG A 120 4.70 -2.32 11.93
CA ARG A 120 5.34 -1.55 13.00
C ARG A 120 5.14 -0.06 12.76
N HIS A 121 4.43 0.59 13.67
CA HIS A 121 4.32 2.04 13.71
C HIS A 121 5.53 2.62 14.44
N HIS A 122 6.22 3.56 13.79
CA HIS A 122 7.23 4.40 14.42
C HIS A 122 6.61 5.78 14.66
N HIS A 123 6.30 6.06 15.92
CA HIS A 123 5.90 7.39 16.36
C HIS A 123 7.16 8.24 16.61
N PRO A 124 7.20 9.52 16.20
CA PRO A 124 8.21 10.46 16.69
C PRO A 124 8.08 10.58 18.21
N GLY A 125 9.20 10.46 18.91
CA GLY A 125 9.33 10.92 20.30
C GLY A 125 9.48 12.43 20.36
#